data_AF-A0A3B8V681-F1
#
_entry.id   AF-A0A3B8V681-F1
#
_cell.length_a   1.000
_cell.length_b   1.000
_cell.length_c   1.000
_cell.angle_alpha   90.00
_cell.angle_beta   90.00
_cell.angle_gamma   90.00
#
_symmetry.space_group_name_H-M   'P 1'
#
loop_
_entity.id
_entity.type
_entity.pdbx_description
1 polymer ?
#
loop_
_entity_poly.entity_id
_entity_poly.type
_entity_poly.pdbx_seq_one_letter_code
_entity_poly.pdbx_strand_id
1 'polypeptide(L)' 'EGGAKISEEHANFIINDGGATYENVKKLIRNVRRDVSEKQGVRLEEEIRYLGDLWQ' A
#
# COMPACT_ATOMS: atom_id res chain seq x y z
N GLU A 1 8.11 -2.74 -4.33
CA GLU A 1 8.80 -2.42 -3.06
C GLU A 1 9.09 -3.71 -2.31
N GLY A 2 10.30 -4.29 -2.44
CA GLY A 2 10.70 -5.51 -1.69
C GLY A 2 9.66 -6.65 -1.68
N GLY A 3 9.12 -7.00 -2.85
CA GLY A 3 8.10 -8.05 -3.00
C GLY A 3 6.63 -7.61 -2.93
N ALA A 4 6.35 -6.41 -2.40
CA ALA A 4 5.02 -5.79 -2.51
C ALA A 4 4.88 -5.06 -3.85
N LYS A 5 3.79 -5.30 -4.58
CA LYS A 5 3.46 -4.64 -5.85
C LYS A 5 1.98 -4.34 -5.99
N ILE A 6 1.65 -3.36 -6.84
CA ILE A 6 0.28 -3.12 -7.28
C ILE A 6 -0.05 -4.15 -8.38
N SER A 7 -1.25 -4.73 -8.34
CA SER A 7 -1.71 -5.66 -9.36
C SER A 7 -1.84 -4.96 -10.72
N GLU A 8 -1.39 -5.63 -11.77
CA GLU A 8 -1.55 -5.15 -13.15
C GLU A 8 -3.01 -5.25 -13.63
N GLU A 9 -3.79 -6.17 -13.04
CA GLU A 9 -5.20 -6.38 -13.39
C GLU A 9 -6.13 -5.34 -12.74
N HIS A 10 -5.81 -4.92 -11.51
CA HIS A 10 -6.63 -3.96 -10.77
C HIS A 10 -5.84 -3.25 -9.66
N ALA A 11 -5.70 -1.93 -9.78
CA ALA A 11 -4.80 -1.13 -8.94
C ALA A 11 -5.12 -1.08 -7.43
N ASN A 12 -6.31 -1.50 -7.00
CA ASN A 12 -6.68 -1.54 -5.59
C ASN A 12 -6.11 -2.77 -4.87
N PHE A 13 -5.60 -3.74 -5.63
CA PHE A 13 -4.97 -4.93 -5.06
C PHE A 13 -3.47 -4.74 -4.90
N ILE A 14 -3.00 -4.94 -3.68
CA ILE A 14 -1.58 -5.10 -3.37
C ILE A 14 -1.29 -6.60 -3.34
N ILE A 15 -0.34 -7.02 -4.17
CA ILE A 15 0.10 -8.41 -4.27
C ILE A 15 1.41 -8.58 -3.50
N ASN A 16 1.46 -9.63 -2.69
CA ASN A 16 2.70 -10.17 -2.15
C ASN A 16 3.21 -11.23 -3.12
N ASP A 17 4.39 -11.02 -3.71
CA ASP A 17 4.99 -11.95 -4.66
C ASP A 17 5.73 -13.15 -4.01
N GLY A 18 5.58 -13.31 -2.69
CA GLY A 18 6.18 -14.38 -1.88
C GLY A 18 7.21 -13.88 -0.88
N GLY A 19 7.72 -12.65 -1.04
CA GLY A 19 8.74 -12.06 -0.17
C GLY A 19 8.34 -10.78 0.57
N ALA A 20 7.11 -10.26 0.37
CA ALA A 20 6.73 -8.98 0.92
C ALA A 20 6.58 -9.03 2.45
N THR A 21 7.28 -8.12 3.13
CA THR A 21 7.08 -7.88 4.57
C THR A 21 6.01 -6.81 4.82
N TYR A 22 5.56 -6.71 6.08
CA TYR A 22 4.67 -5.62 6.53
C TYR A 22 5.21 -4.22 6.14
N GLU A 23 6.50 -3.97 6.37
CA GLU A 23 7.13 -2.69 6.05
C GLU A 23 7.15 -2.42 4.54
N ASN A 24 7.30 -3.46 3.72
CA ASN A 24 7.22 -3.34 2.26
C ASN A 24 5.84 -2.88 1.79
N VAL A 25 4.78 -3.50 2.32
CA VAL A 25 3.40 -3.12 2.00
C VAL A 25 3.11 -1.69 2.48
N LYS A 26 3.45 -1.36 3.72
CA LYS A 26 3.22 -0.01 4.28
C LYS A 26 4.00 1.08 3.53
N LYS A 27 5.22 0.78 3.07
CA LYS A 27 6.00 1.70 2.22
C LYS A 27 5.37 1.87 0.83
N LEU A 28 4.89 0.78 0.22
CA LEU A 28 4.20 0.85 -1.06
C LEU A 28 2.94 1.71 -0.99
N ILE A 29 2.11 1.52 0.04
CA ILE A 29 0.89 2.32 0.26
C ILE A 29 1.24 3.81 0.39
N ARG A 30 2.24 4.16 1.21
CA ARG A 30 2.69 5.56 1.37
C ARG A 30 3.10 6.19 0.04
N ASN A 31 3.85 5.45 -0.79
CA ASN A 31 4.27 5.94 -2.10
C ASN A 31 3.08 6.16 -3.03
N VAL A 32 2.15 5.19 -3.12
CA VAL A 32 0.94 5.34 -3.95
C VAL A 32 0.10 6.53 -3.50
N ARG A 33 -0.12 6.71 -2.19
CA ARG A 33 -0.89 7.85 -1.65
C ARG A 33 -0.22 9.19 -1.99
N ARG A 34 1.11 9.29 -1.86
CA ARG A 34 1.88 10.48 -2.25
C ARG A 34 1.72 10.75 -3.74
N ASP A 35 2.01 9.76 -4.57
CA ASP A 35 2.03 9.90 -6.03
C ASP A 35 0.63 10.26 -6.58
N VAL A 36 -0.44 9.69 -6.03
CA VAL A 36 -1.82 10.04 -6.41
C VAL A 36 -2.17 11.45 -5.96
N SER A 37 -1.77 11.85 -4.74
CA SER A 37 -1.99 13.22 -4.27
C SER A 37 -1.26 14.25 -5.14
N GLU A 38 -0.01 13.98 -5.52
CA GLU A 38 0.80 14.89 -6.35
C GLU A 38 0.30 14.97 -7.79
N LYS A 39 -0.08 13.83 -8.40
CA LYS A 39 -0.43 13.79 -9.82
C LYS A 39 -1.90 14.09 -10.10
N GLN A 40 -2.79 13.75 -9.16
CA GLN A 40 -4.24 13.83 -9.36
C GLN A 40 -4.90 14.84 -8.43
N GLY A 41 -4.18 15.39 -7.44
CA GLY A 41 -4.75 16.32 -6.47
C GLY A 41 -5.75 15.70 -5.50
N VAL A 42 -5.83 14.36 -5.44
CA VAL A 42 -6.76 13.62 -4.58
C VAL A 42 -6.00 12.91 -3.46
N ARG A 43 -6.50 13.03 -2.23
CA ARG A 43 -5.95 12.30 -1.08
C ARG A 43 -6.69 10.98 -0.89
N LEU A 44 -5.99 9.87 -1.13
CA LEU A 44 -6.52 8.54 -0.83
C LEU A 44 -6.55 8.31 0.68
N GLU A 45 -7.57 7.61 1.16
CA GLU A 45 -7.69 7.08 2.53
C GLU A 45 -7.56 5.57 2.53
N GLU A 46 -7.02 5.01 3.61
CA GLU A 46 -6.80 3.56 3.72
C GLU A 46 -8.05 2.88 4.30
N GLU A 47 -8.60 1.90 3.58
CA GLU A 47 -9.70 1.05 4.08
C GLU A 47 -9.20 0.02 5.10
N ILE A 48 -7.97 -0.45 4.92
CA ILE A 48 -7.37 -1.52 5.72
C ILE A 48 -7.13 -1.11 7.18
N ARG A 49 -6.92 -2.11 8.03
CA ARG A 49 -6.53 -1.94 9.44
C ARG A 49 -5.18 -2.57 9.69
N TYR A 50 -4.29 -1.84 10.36
CA TYR A 50 -3.04 -2.40 10.84
C TYR A 50 -3.30 -3.08 12.18
N LEU A 51 -3.15 -4.41 12.20
CA LEU A 51 -3.40 -5.16 13.41
C LEU A 51 -2.42 -4.77 14.52
N GLY A 52 -1.15 -4.47 14.20
CA GLY A 52 -0.14 -4.07 15.20
C GLY A 52 -0.55 -2.90 16.12
N ASP A 53 -1.43 -2.01 15.64
CA ASP A 53 -1.92 -0.87 16.41
C ASP A 53 -3.08 -1.26 17.36
N LEU A 54 -3.74 -2.41 17.15
CA LEU A 54 -4.88 -2.90 17.93
C LEU A 54 -4.50 -3.76 19.13
N TRP A 55 -3.27 -4.26 19.18
CA TRP A 55 -2.79 -5.14 20.27
C TRP A 55 -2.00 -4.37 21.34
N GLN A 56 -2.05 -3.03 21.33
CA GLN A 56 -1.45 -2.17 22.36
C GLN A 56 -2.39 -1.95 23.54
#